data_AF-Q9XGS9-F1
#
_entry.id   AF-Q9XGS9-F1
#
_cell.length_a   1.000
_cell.length_b   1.000
_cell.length_c   1.000
_cell.angle_alpha   90.00
_cell.angle_beta   90.00
_cell.angle_gamma   90.00
#
_symmetry.space_group_name_H-M   'P 1'
#
loop_
_entity.id
_entity.type
_entity.pdbx_description
1 polymer ?
#
loop_
_entity_poly.entity_id
_entity_poly.type
_entity_poly.pdbx_seq_one_letter_code
_entity_poly.pdbx_strand_id
1 'polypeptide(L)'
;ECAFWMPSRTGLNLQLSHTLTQVSSGANVSINLPIVTEVFNSARALRIPYTCPLARFRPLVGRYMSPEVVAVRVPLLNLSNFQINDWPELSAKSYAIMVLILPTDSARQWREHELELVEVVADQVAVALSHAAILEESMRARDQLMEQNVALDLARREAEMAIHARNDFLAVMNHEMR
;
A
#
# COMPACT_ATOMS: atom_id res chain seq x y z
N GLU A 1 16.70 10.40 -7.13
CA GLU A 1 16.00 9.17 -6.68
C GLU A 1 14.78 9.52 -5.87
N CYS A 2 13.81 8.60 -5.79
CA CYS A 2 12.57 8.75 -5.03
C CYS A 2 12.40 7.53 -4.13
N ALA A 3 11.97 7.76 -2.90
CA ALA A 3 11.58 6.74 -1.93
C ALA A 3 10.22 7.06 -1.33
N PHE A 4 9.49 6.01 -0.98
CA PHE A 4 8.17 6.10 -0.40
C PHE A 4 8.13 5.43 0.97
N TRP A 5 7.76 6.20 1.98
CA TRP A 5 7.67 5.78 3.37
C TRP A 5 6.20 5.65 3.79
N MET A 6 5.77 4.42 4.03
CA MET A 6 4.39 4.09 4.40
C MET A 6 4.27 3.90 5.91
N PRO A 7 3.16 4.30 6.55
CA PRO A 7 2.93 3.96 7.95
C PRO A 7 2.90 2.44 8.14
N SER A 8 3.48 1.97 9.24
CA SER A 8 3.42 0.57 9.64
C SER A 8 2.03 0.21 10.14
N ARG A 9 1.72 -1.10 10.18
CA ARG A 9 0.47 -1.62 10.77
C ARG A 9 0.21 -1.12 12.19
N THR A 10 1.27 -0.90 12.96
CA THR A 10 1.20 -0.38 14.34
C THR A 10 0.91 1.13 14.39
N GLY A 11 1.05 1.85 13.29
CA GLY A 11 0.90 3.32 13.22
C GLY A 11 2.01 4.13 13.90
N LEU A 12 3.00 3.47 14.53
CA LEU A 12 4.06 4.13 15.30
C LEU A 12 5.29 4.48 14.47
N ASN A 13 5.47 3.83 13.33
CA ASN A 13 6.65 3.96 12.49
C ASN A 13 6.24 4.12 11.02
N LEU A 14 7.17 4.66 10.25
CA LEU A 14 7.18 4.67 8.80
C LEU A 14 8.15 3.60 8.32
N GLN A 15 7.71 2.76 7.41
CA GLN A 15 8.49 1.72 6.75
C GLN A 15 8.76 2.13 5.31
N LEU A 16 9.99 1.94 4.87
CA LEU A 16 10.37 2.10 3.47
C LEU A 16 9.67 1.03 2.63
N SER A 17 8.77 1.44 1.75
CA SER A 17 7.94 0.55 0.93
C SER A 17 8.52 0.38 -0.47
N HIS A 18 8.91 1.48 -1.11
CA HIS A 18 9.43 1.47 -2.48
C HIS A 18 10.55 2.49 -2.65
N THR A 19 11.54 2.15 -3.49
CA THR A 19 12.44 3.14 -4.10
C THR A 19 12.40 2.98 -5.62
N LEU A 20 12.66 4.04 -6.37
CA LEU A 20 12.64 4.03 -7.84
C LEU A 20 13.60 3.02 -8.47
N THR A 21 14.66 2.62 -7.76
CA THR A 21 15.75 1.80 -8.30
C THR A 21 15.85 0.42 -7.64
N GLN A 22 15.31 0.21 -6.44
CA GLN A 22 15.32 -1.06 -5.70
C GLN A 22 14.14 -1.21 -4.72
N VAL A 23 13.71 -2.44 -4.45
CA VAL A 23 12.81 -2.74 -3.32
C VAL A 23 13.68 -2.91 -2.07
N SER A 24 13.97 -1.82 -1.37
CA SER A 24 14.77 -1.85 -0.15
C SER A 24 13.88 -2.20 1.04
N SER A 25 13.88 -3.48 1.42
CA SER A 25 13.05 -3.99 2.52
C SER A 25 13.69 -3.73 3.88
N GLY A 26 12.98 -3.02 4.78
CA GLY A 26 13.20 -3.13 6.24
C GLY A 26 13.70 -1.89 6.98
N ALA A 27 13.89 -0.74 6.32
CA ALA A 27 14.21 0.51 7.03
C ALA A 27 12.94 1.10 7.67
N ASN A 28 13.03 1.41 8.98
CA ASN A 28 11.93 1.98 9.75
C ASN A 28 12.36 3.30 10.43
N VAL A 29 11.45 4.27 10.46
CA VAL A 29 11.64 5.59 11.09
C VAL A 29 10.44 5.90 11.97
N SER A 30 10.64 6.42 13.18
CA SER A 30 9.52 6.75 14.06
C SER A 30 8.71 7.94 13.53
N ILE A 31 7.38 7.85 13.64
CA ILE A 31 6.46 8.94 13.28
C ILE A 31 6.63 10.19 14.16
N ASN A 32 7.12 9.99 15.39
CA ASN A 32 7.32 11.04 16.39
C ASN A 32 8.62 11.84 16.16
N LEU A 33 9.37 11.54 15.10
CA LEU A 33 10.53 12.34 14.74
C LEU A 33 10.06 13.76 14.37
N PRO A 34 10.67 14.84 14.93
CA PRO A 34 10.18 16.20 14.71
C PRO A 34 10.01 16.57 13.23
N ILE A 35 10.94 16.13 12.39
CA ILE A 35 10.91 16.37 10.95
C ILE A 35 9.77 15.62 10.24
N VAL A 36 9.41 14.42 10.71
CA VAL A 36 8.27 13.66 10.19
C VAL A 36 6.99 14.39 10.55
N THR A 37 6.89 14.84 11.80
CA THR A 37 5.74 15.63 12.28
C THR A 37 5.61 16.95 11.51
N GLU A 38 6.72 17.61 11.20
CA GLU A 38 6.73 18.84 10.38
C GLU A 38 6.23 18.58 8.95
N VAL A 39 6.75 17.54 8.28
CA VAL A 39 6.29 17.13 6.95
C VAL A 39 4.80 16.77 6.97
N PHE A 40 4.31 16.10 8.01
CA PHE A 40 2.89 15.74 8.12
C PHE A 40 1.98 16.94 8.35
N ASN A 41 2.44 17.97 9.04
CA ASN A 41 1.66 19.18 9.28
C ASN A 41 1.72 20.18 8.11
N SER A 42 2.68 20.03 7.20
CA SER A 42 2.84 20.89 6.02
C SER A 42 2.24 20.26 4.76
N ALA A 43 1.52 21.06 3.95
CA ALA A 43 1.15 20.67 2.58
C ALA A 43 2.31 20.87 1.59
N ARG A 44 3.37 21.57 2.00
CA ARG A 44 4.48 21.96 1.14
C ARG A 44 5.55 20.90 1.06
N ALA A 45 6.30 20.90 -0.03
CA ALA A 45 7.53 20.14 -0.15
C ALA A 45 8.62 20.79 0.73
N LEU A 46 9.12 20.05 1.72
CA LEU A 46 10.09 20.54 2.69
C LEU A 46 11.49 20.02 2.38
N ARG A 47 12.48 20.91 2.44
CA ARG A 47 13.88 20.54 2.38
C ARG A 47 14.29 19.91 3.71
N ILE A 48 14.83 18.69 3.66
CA ILE A 48 15.30 17.97 4.85
C ILE A 48 16.80 17.71 4.75
N PRO A 49 17.53 17.67 5.87
CA PRO A 49 18.95 17.36 5.84
C PRO A 49 19.14 15.89 5.42
N TYR A 50 20.18 15.61 4.63
CA TYR A 50 20.51 14.25 4.23
C TYR A 50 20.86 13.33 5.42
N THR A 51 21.21 13.90 6.58
CA THR A 51 21.40 13.15 7.84
C THR A 51 20.10 12.59 8.40
N CYS A 52 18.94 13.05 7.92
CA CYS A 52 17.63 12.55 8.32
C CYS A 52 17.50 11.05 8.01
N PRO A 53 16.97 10.22 8.92
CA PRO A 53 16.70 8.80 8.67
C PRO A 53 15.88 8.55 7.40
N LEU A 54 14.97 9.46 7.03
CA LEU A 54 14.17 9.38 5.81
C LEU A 54 14.99 9.44 4.51
N ALA A 55 16.20 10.00 4.56
CA ALA A 55 17.10 10.15 3.41
C ALA A 55 18.17 9.04 3.32
N ARG A 56 18.28 8.19 4.36
CA ARG A 56 19.36 7.20 4.50
C ARG A 56 19.15 5.89 3.73
N PHE A 57 18.13 5.83 2.86
CA PHE A 57 17.87 4.65 2.02
C PHE A 57 18.89 4.47 0.89
N ARG A 58 19.78 5.45 0.67
CA ARG A 58 20.91 5.37 -0.24
C ARG A 58 22.20 5.66 0.52
N PRO A 59 23.29 4.91 0.32
CA PRO A 59 24.62 5.31 0.79
C PRO A 59 25.20 6.46 -0.06
N LEU A 60 25.90 7.41 0.57
CA LEU A 60 26.67 8.45 -0.14
C LEU A 60 27.80 7.80 -0.93
N VAL A 61 27.75 7.92 -2.26
CA VAL A 61 28.86 7.54 -3.15
C VAL A 61 29.54 8.83 -3.60
N GLY A 62 30.53 9.28 -2.81
CA GLY A 62 31.29 10.52 -3.08
C GLY A 62 31.61 11.29 -1.79
N ARG A 63 32.82 11.84 -1.69
CA ARG A 63 33.34 12.47 -0.47
C ARG A 63 33.01 13.96 -0.29
N TYR A 64 32.39 14.62 -1.27
CA TYR A 64 32.51 16.07 -1.36
C TYR A 64 31.25 16.91 -1.12
N MET A 65 30.02 16.40 -1.28
CA MET A 65 28.81 17.19 -1.00
C MET A 65 27.65 16.29 -0.55
N SER A 66 26.88 16.75 0.45
CA SER A 66 25.59 16.15 0.80
C SER A 66 24.54 16.54 -0.24
N PRO A 67 23.79 15.59 -0.85
CA PRO A 67 22.76 15.94 -1.82
C PRO A 67 21.60 16.67 -1.15
N GLU A 68 20.91 17.49 -1.91
CA GLU A 68 19.68 18.11 -1.42
C GLU A 68 18.53 17.11 -1.45
N VAL A 69 17.78 17.08 -0.34
CA VAL A 69 16.68 16.15 -0.13
C VAL A 69 15.42 16.93 0.15
N VAL A 70 14.33 16.50 -0.48
CA VAL A 70 13.00 17.06 -0.29
C VAL A 70 12.08 15.95 0.19
N ALA A 71 11.22 16.25 1.16
CA ALA A 71 10.17 15.39 1.64
C ALA A 71 8.81 16.08 1.49
N VAL A 72 7.82 15.34 1.02
CA VAL A 72 6.44 15.81 0.91
C VAL A 72 5.50 14.75 1.43
N ARG A 73 4.46 15.16 2.15
CA ARG A 73 3.42 14.23 2.59
C ARG A 73 2.56 13.80 1.40
N VAL A 74 2.12 12.55 1.40
CA VAL A 74 1.18 12.03 0.42
C VAL A 74 -0.03 11.50 1.17
N PRO A 75 -1.24 12.07 0.97
CA PRO A 75 -2.44 11.57 1.63
C PRO A 75 -2.77 10.16 1.16
N LEU A 76 -3.02 9.26 2.11
CA LEU A 76 -3.53 7.93 1.82
C LEU A 76 -5.06 8.00 1.82
N LEU A 77 -5.64 8.02 0.62
CA LEU A 77 -7.08 8.14 0.42
C LEU A 77 -7.73 6.77 0.69
N ASN A 78 -8.38 6.63 1.84
CA ASN A 78 -9.16 5.46 2.15
C ASN A 78 -10.57 5.62 1.55
N LEU A 79 -10.85 4.88 0.47
CA LEU A 79 -12.13 4.92 -0.25
C LEU A 79 -12.94 3.63 -0.08
N SER A 80 -12.47 2.66 0.72
CA SER A 80 -13.05 1.32 0.82
C SER A 80 -13.77 1.09 2.14
N ASN A 81 -14.99 0.53 2.08
CA ASN A 81 -15.75 0.03 3.23
C ASN A 81 -15.50 -1.46 3.53
N PHE A 82 -14.75 -2.16 2.67
CA PHE A 82 -14.30 -3.51 2.94
C PHE A 82 -12.94 -3.42 3.64
N GLN A 83 -12.86 -3.97 4.85
CA GLN A 83 -11.69 -3.83 5.72
C GLN A 83 -10.47 -4.51 5.08
N ILE A 84 -9.60 -3.71 4.48
CA ILE A 84 -8.19 -4.08 4.35
C ILE A 84 -7.63 -4.11 5.77
N ASN A 85 -7.53 -5.30 6.35
CA ASN A 85 -6.98 -5.58 7.69
C ASN A 85 -5.47 -5.27 7.84
N ASP A 86 -4.94 -4.35 7.03
CA ASP A 86 -3.52 -4.00 6.99
C ASP A 86 -3.23 -2.56 7.38
N TRP A 87 -4.26 -1.72 7.51
CA TRP A 87 -4.12 -0.36 8.00
C TRP A 87 -4.72 -0.27 9.40
N PRO A 88 -4.02 0.33 10.38
CA PRO A 88 -4.65 0.58 11.67
C PRO A 88 -5.90 1.43 11.43
N GLU A 89 -7.03 1.06 12.06
CA GLU A 89 -8.33 1.75 12.03
C GLU A 89 -8.29 3.16 12.67
N LEU A 90 -7.20 3.90 12.48
CA LEU A 90 -7.08 5.27 12.92
C LEU A 90 -7.87 6.12 11.92
N SER A 91 -9.06 6.53 12.34
CA SER A 91 -9.94 7.51 11.69
C SER A 91 -9.31 8.93 11.55
N ALA A 92 -7.98 9.03 11.57
CA ALA A 92 -7.20 10.24 11.36
C ALA A 92 -6.38 10.05 10.09
N LYS A 93 -6.56 10.96 9.13
CA LYS A 93 -5.82 11.10 7.86
C LYS A 93 -4.44 10.43 7.92
N SER A 94 -4.31 9.27 7.30
CA SER A 94 -3.02 8.58 7.21
C SER A 94 -2.22 9.20 6.07
N TYR A 95 -0.96 9.54 6.34
CA TYR A 95 -0.04 10.09 5.36
C TYR A 95 1.15 9.15 5.17
N ALA A 96 1.58 9.03 3.92
CA ALA A 96 2.91 8.56 3.57
C ALA A 96 3.86 9.75 3.39
N ILE A 97 5.16 9.50 3.35
CA ILE A 97 6.17 10.50 2.97
C ILE A 97 6.85 10.06 1.68
N MET A 98 6.80 10.92 0.68
CA MET A 98 7.62 10.81 -0.52
C MET A 98 8.91 11.62 -0.32
N VAL A 99 10.06 10.98 -0.51
CA VAL A 99 11.38 11.59 -0.35
C VAL A 99 12.12 11.57 -1.68
N LEU A 100 12.55 12.74 -2.13
CA LEU A 100 13.27 12.95 -3.38
C LEU A 100 14.70 13.43 -3.08
N ILE A 101 15.68 12.75 -3.66
CA ILE A 101 17.11 13.07 -3.50
C ILE A 101 17.68 13.44 -4.86
N LEU A 102 18.29 14.63 -4.97
CA LEU A 102 19.00 15.02 -6.19
C LEU A 102 20.30 14.23 -6.34
N PRO A 103 20.76 13.96 -7.59
CA PRO A 103 22.06 13.35 -7.83
C PRO A 103 23.20 14.13 -7.17
N THR A 104 24.19 13.42 -6.65
CA THR A 104 25.37 13.99 -5.95
C THR A 104 26.46 14.50 -6.91
N ASP A 105 26.20 14.49 -8.22
CA ASP A 105 27.16 14.84 -9.26
C ASP A 105 27.36 16.36 -9.43
N SER A 106 26.56 17.17 -8.75
CA SER A 106 26.60 18.62 -8.81
C SER A 106 26.11 19.25 -7.51
N ALA A 107 26.52 20.49 -7.24
CA ALA A 107 25.97 21.31 -6.15
C ALA A 107 24.56 21.85 -6.49
N ARG A 108 23.78 21.08 -7.26
CA ARG A 108 22.45 21.45 -7.72
C ARG A 108 21.52 21.55 -6.52
N GLN A 109 20.69 22.59 -6.56
CA GLN A 109 19.63 22.77 -5.60
C GLN A 109 18.24 22.73 -6.25
N TRP A 110 17.23 22.34 -5.46
CA TRP A 110 15.82 22.44 -5.79
C TRP A 110 15.42 23.90 -5.88
N ARG A 111 14.83 24.28 -7.01
CA ARG A 111 14.23 25.60 -7.21
C ARG A 111 12.80 25.59 -6.67
N GLU A 112 12.29 26.77 -6.28
CA GLU A 112 10.94 26.90 -5.71
C GLU A 112 9.85 26.32 -6.61
N HIS A 113 9.90 26.55 -7.93
CA HIS A 113 8.93 25.96 -8.87
C HIS A 113 9.04 24.42 -8.97
N GLU A 114 10.22 23.84 -8.71
CA GLU A 114 10.37 22.39 -8.68
C GLU A 114 9.74 21.82 -7.40
N LEU A 115 9.79 22.54 -6.28
CA LEU A 115 9.08 22.17 -5.06
C LEU A 115 7.56 22.23 -5.24
N GLU A 116 7.05 23.30 -5.85
CA GLU A 116 5.62 23.42 -6.18
C GLU A 116 5.16 22.28 -7.12
N LEU A 117 5.99 21.90 -8.08
CA LEU A 117 5.70 20.76 -8.94
C LEU A 117 5.63 19.44 -8.14
N VAL A 118 6.54 19.23 -7.19
CA VAL A 118 6.55 18.06 -6.32
C VAL A 118 5.28 17.97 -5.47
N GLU A 119 4.76 19.10 -5.00
CA GLU A 119 3.48 19.17 -4.27
C GLU A 119 2.32 18.67 -5.13
N VAL A 120 2.22 19.13 -6.38
CA VAL A 120 1.16 18.69 -7.30
C VAL A 120 1.32 17.21 -7.66
N VAL A 121 2.55 16.75 -7.86
CA VAL A 121 2.84 15.34 -8.13
C VAL A 121 2.47 14.46 -6.93
N ALA A 122 2.68 14.92 -5.70
CA ALA A 122 2.29 14.20 -4.49
C ALA A 122 0.78 13.92 -4.46
N ASP A 123 -0.05 14.88 -4.85
CA ASP A 123 -1.50 14.69 -4.95
C ASP A 123 -1.88 13.65 -6.04
N GLN A 124 -1.21 13.68 -7.19
CA GLN A 124 -1.43 12.68 -8.23
C GLN A 124 -0.99 11.27 -7.80
N VAL A 125 0.11 11.17 -7.05
CA VAL A 125 0.56 9.91 -6.46
C VAL A 125 -0.48 9.38 -5.45
N ALA A 126 -1.09 10.25 -4.65
CA ALA A 126 -2.17 9.84 -3.74
C ALA A 126 -3.35 9.19 -4.49
N VAL A 127 -3.78 9.80 -5.60
CA VAL A 127 -4.85 9.26 -6.45
C VAL A 127 -4.44 7.90 -7.05
N ALA A 128 -3.23 7.80 -7.58
CA ALA A 128 -2.73 6.55 -8.15
C ALA A 128 -2.64 5.42 -7.11
N LEU A 129 -2.18 5.72 -5.89
CA LEU A 129 -2.14 4.77 -4.79
C LEU A 129 -3.55 4.31 -4.38
N SER A 130 -4.51 5.23 -4.38
CA SER A 130 -5.91 4.89 -4.10
C SER A 130 -6.48 3.95 -5.16
N HIS A 131 -6.25 4.24 -6.45
CA HIS A 131 -6.65 3.34 -7.53
C HIS A 131 -5.98 1.96 -7.44
N ALA A 132 -4.70 1.91 -7.08
CA ALA A 132 -3.98 0.66 -6.86
C ALA A 132 -4.60 -0.16 -5.71
N ALA A 133 -4.93 0.49 -4.59
CA ALA A 133 -5.56 -0.17 -3.45
C ALA A 133 -6.96 -0.73 -3.80
N ILE A 134 -7.79 0.04 -4.51
CA ILE A 134 -9.11 -0.41 -4.99
C ILE A 134 -8.98 -1.61 -5.94
N LEU A 135 -8.00 -1.58 -6.85
CA LEU A 135 -7.78 -2.68 -7.78
C LEU A 135 -7.35 -3.96 -7.06
N GLU A 136 -6.42 -3.87 -6.11
CA GLU A 136 -5.97 -5.00 -5.31
C GLU A 136 -7.13 -5.62 -4.50
N GLU A 137 -7.98 -4.78 -3.92
CA GLU A 137 -9.19 -5.19 -3.22
C GLU A 137 -10.19 -5.90 -4.16
N SER A 138 -10.45 -5.33 -5.32
CA SER A 138 -11.34 -5.95 -6.31
C SER A 138 -10.82 -7.31 -6.77
N MET A 139 -9.51 -7.47 -6.94
CA MET A 139 -8.91 -8.75 -7.28
C MET A 139 -9.09 -9.77 -6.15
N ARG A 140 -8.84 -9.37 -4.90
CA ARG A 140 -9.03 -10.23 -3.73
C ARG A 140 -10.49 -10.68 -3.57
N ALA A 141 -11.44 -9.77 -3.72
CA ALA A 141 -12.87 -10.08 -3.65
C ALA A 141 -13.30 -11.06 -4.76
N ARG A 142 -12.78 -10.87 -5.99
CA ARG A 142 -13.02 -11.79 -7.10
C ARG A 142 -12.48 -13.19 -6.78
N ASP A 143 -11.28 -13.29 -6.23
CA ASP A 143 -10.65 -14.57 -5.91
C ASP A 143 -11.44 -15.31 -4.80
N GLN A 144 -11.92 -14.58 -3.78
CA GLN A 144 -12.81 -15.14 -2.74
C GLN A 144 -14.15 -15.64 -3.32
N LEU A 145 -14.77 -14.88 -4.23
CA LEU A 145 -16.01 -15.31 -4.89
C LEU A 145 -15.78 -16.55 -5.76
N MET A 146 -14.61 -16.68 -6.38
CA MET A 146 -14.25 -17.87 -7.14
C MET A 146 -14.13 -19.11 -6.24
N GLU A 147 -13.47 -18.98 -5.09
CA GLU A 147 -13.39 -20.05 -4.09
C GLU A 147 -14.78 -20.47 -3.58
N GLN A 148 -15.65 -19.49 -3.28
CA GLN A 148 -17.02 -19.76 -2.83
C GLN A 148 -17.84 -20.48 -3.89
N ASN A 149 -17.76 -20.08 -5.17
CA ASN A 149 -18.46 -20.75 -6.26
C ASN A 149 -18.03 -22.21 -6.40
N VAL A 150 -16.73 -22.50 -6.29
CA VAL A 150 -16.21 -23.88 -6.34
C VAL A 150 -16.78 -24.71 -5.17
N ALA A 151 -16.80 -24.15 -3.96
CA ALA A 151 -17.36 -24.83 -2.79
C ALA A 151 -18.87 -25.10 -2.94
N LEU A 152 -19.61 -24.13 -3.48
CA LEU A 152 -21.05 -24.26 -3.74
C LEU A 152 -21.35 -25.31 -4.80
N ASP A 153 -20.59 -25.36 -5.89
CA ASP A 153 -20.75 -26.36 -6.94
C ASP A 153 -20.48 -27.78 -6.42
N LEU A 154 -19.51 -27.95 -5.53
CA LEU A 154 -19.25 -29.23 -4.89
C LEU A 154 -20.43 -29.65 -4.00
N ALA A 155 -20.87 -28.76 -3.11
CA ALA A 155 -22.00 -29.03 -2.22
C ALA A 155 -23.29 -29.35 -3.00
N ARG A 156 -23.51 -28.67 -4.13
CA ARG A 156 -24.64 -28.93 -5.02
C ARG A 156 -24.57 -30.35 -5.61
N ARG A 157 -23.42 -30.76 -6.14
CA ARG A 157 -23.25 -32.11 -6.71
C ARG A 157 -23.44 -33.21 -5.68
N GLU A 158 -22.94 -33.01 -4.46
CA GLU A 158 -23.14 -33.96 -3.36
C GLU A 158 -24.63 -34.11 -3.02
N ALA A 159 -25.37 -33.00 -2.95
CA ALA A 159 -26.81 -33.02 -2.73
C ALA A 159 -27.56 -33.73 -3.87
N GLU A 160 -27.20 -33.47 -5.13
CA GLU A 160 -27.80 -34.12 -6.30
C GLU A 160 -27.56 -35.64 -6.28
N MET A 161 -26.34 -36.10 -5.97
CA MET A 161 -26.05 -37.53 -5.83
C MET A 161 -26.85 -38.19 -4.69
N ALA A 162 -26.98 -37.53 -3.55
CA ALA A 162 -27.78 -38.03 -2.43
C ALA A 162 -29.26 -38.18 -2.79
N ILE A 163 -29.81 -37.21 -3.55
CA ILE A 163 -31.19 -37.27 -4.05
C ILE A 163 -31.36 -38.42 -5.03
N HIS A 164 -30.43 -38.59 -5.98
CA HIS A 164 -30.47 -39.70 -6.94
C HIS A 164 -30.42 -41.06 -6.24
N ALA A 165 -29.46 -41.27 -5.34
CA ALA A 165 -29.36 -42.51 -4.57
C ALA A 165 -30.67 -42.80 -3.81
N ARG A 166 -31.26 -41.80 -3.15
CA ARG A 166 -32.56 -41.93 -2.47
C ARG A 166 -33.66 -42.38 -3.42
N ASN A 167 -33.74 -41.79 -4.62
CA ASN A 167 -34.78 -42.13 -5.60
C ASN A 167 -34.60 -43.56 -6.14
N ASP A 168 -33.36 -43.97 -6.40
CA ASP A 168 -33.06 -45.34 -6.85
C ASP A 168 -33.45 -46.38 -5.78
N PHE A 169 -33.14 -46.12 -4.51
CA PHE A 169 -33.60 -46.96 -3.40
C PHE A 169 -35.14 -47.10 -3.36
N LEU A 170 -35.86 -45.99 -3.51
CA LEU A 170 -37.33 -46.00 -3.52
C LEU A 170 -37.88 -46.77 -4.74
N ALA A 171 -37.24 -46.67 -5.90
CA ALA A 171 -37.63 -47.38 -7.11
C ALA A 171 -37.49 -48.91 -6.94
N VAL A 172 -36.36 -49.36 -6.37
CA VAL A 172 -36.13 -50.78 -6.05
C VAL A 172 -37.19 -51.29 -5.07
N MET A 173 -37.44 -50.59 -3.97
CA MET A 173 -38.46 -51.02 -2.99
C MET A 173 -39.87 -51.08 -3.57
N ASN A 174 -40.24 -50.12 -4.43
CA ASN A 174 -41.56 -50.14 -5.09
C ASN A 174 -41.72 -51.31 -6.07
N HIS A 175 -40.64 -51.77 -6.69
CA HIS A 175 -40.67 -52.93 -7.57
C HIS A 175 -40.79 -54.25 -6.78
N GLU A 176 -40.12 -54.36 -5.63
CA GLU A 176 -40.15 -55.57 -4.79
C GLU A 176 -41.46 -55.76 -4.01
N MET A 177 -42.20 -54.69 -3.71
CA MET A 177 -43.50 -54.76 -3.03
C MET A 177 -44.70 -55.05 -3.97
N ARG A 178 -44.47 -55.18 -5.28
CA ARG A 178 -45.52 -55.34 -6.29
C ARG A 178 -45.56 -56.76 -6.82
#